data_AF-A0A8T3QKI5-F1
#
_entry.id   AF-A0A8T3QKI5-F1
#
_cell.length_a   1.000
_cell.length_b   1.000
_cell.length_c   1.000
_cell.angle_alpha   90.00
_cell.angle_beta   90.00
_cell.angle_gamma   90.00
#
_symmetry.space_group_name_H-M   'P 1'
#
loop_
_entity.id
_entity.type
_entity.pdbx_description
1 polymer ?
#
loop_
_entity_poly.entity_id
_entity_poly.type
_entity_poly.pdbx_seq_one_letter_code
_entity_poly.pdbx_strand_id
1 'polypeptide(L)'
;MPSSLNRVNVVLDEERAIKLRRLAERTHTNPGTLARSLLSTALDEADPDPRSVTALLDGIDGAWEDAMAGLEEAQAGRGIPLQEI
;
A
#
# COMPACT_ATOMS: atom_id res chain seq x y z
N MET A 1 22.98 -1.46 4.58
CA MET A 1 21.87 -2.29 5.10
C MET A 1 21.86 -3.58 4.31
N PRO A 2 21.94 -4.78 4.93
CA PRO A 2 21.81 -6.01 4.17
C PRO A 2 20.38 -6.09 3.60
N SER A 3 20.27 -6.19 2.27
CA SER A 3 19.00 -6.48 1.59
C SER A 3 18.48 -7.81 2.13
N SER A 4 17.43 -7.74 2.94
CA SER A 4 16.80 -8.92 3.54
C SER A 4 15.93 -9.57 2.46
N LEU A 5 16.49 -10.50 1.70
CA LEU A 5 15.75 -11.25 0.68
C LEU A 5 14.75 -12.19 1.38
N ASN A 6 13.46 -11.89 1.26
CA ASN A 6 12.38 -12.75 1.74
C ASN A 6 11.84 -13.60 0.57
N ARG A 7 11.72 -14.92 0.78
CA ARG A 7 11.20 -15.85 -0.23
C ARG A 7 9.75 -16.16 0.07
N VAL A 8 8.88 -15.85 -0.90
CA VAL A 8 7.45 -16.15 -0.85
C VAL A 8 7.12 -17.17 -1.95
N ASN A 9 6.35 -18.21 -1.60
CA ASN A 9 5.79 -19.14 -2.59
C ASN A 9 4.33 -18.76 -2.84
N VAL A 10 3.96 -18.58 -4.10
CA VAL A 10 2.61 -18.19 -4.52
C VAL A 10 2.02 -19.31 -5.35
N VAL A 11 0.82 -19.75 -4.99
CA VAL A 11 0.03 -20.70 -5.76
C VAL A 11 -1.02 -19.91 -6.54
N LEU A 12 -1.07 -20.13 -7.85
CA LEU A 12 -2.08 -19.55 -8.73
C LEU A 12 -3.08 -20.63 -9.10
N ASP A 13 -4.34 -20.25 -9.26
CA ASP A 13 -5.30 -21.11 -9.94
C ASP A 13 -5.00 -21.21 -11.43
N GLU A 14 -5.73 -22.10 -12.09
CA GLU A 14 -5.50 -22.46 -13.49
C GLU A 14 -5.63 -21.26 -14.44
N GLU A 15 -6.65 -20.42 -14.25
CA GLU A 15 -6.89 -19.25 -15.09
C GLU A 15 -5.72 -18.26 -15.02
N ARG A 16 -5.30 -17.90 -13.80
CA ARG A 16 -4.19 -16.97 -13.57
C ARG A 16 -2.85 -17.55 -14.02
N ALA A 17 -2.64 -18.85 -13.84
CA ALA A 17 -1.45 -19.55 -14.31
C ALA A 17 -1.35 -19.54 -15.85
N ILE A 18 -2.46 -19.78 -16.57
CA ILE A 18 -2.51 -19.68 -18.03
C ILE A 18 -2.19 -18.24 -18.48
N LYS A 19 -2.80 -17.24 -17.84
CA LYS A 19 -2.58 -15.83 -18.16
C LYS A 19 -1.12 -15.43 -17.98
N LEU A 20 -0.49 -15.83 -16.88
CA LEU A 20 0.93 -15.56 -16.60
C LEU A 20 1.83 -16.20 -17.67
N ARG A 21 1.60 -17.47 -18.02
CA ARG A 21 2.39 -18.18 -19.06
C ARG A 21 2.32 -17.47 -20.41
N ARG A 22 1.11 -17.14 -20.87
CA ARG A 22 0.91 -16.43 -22.15
C ARG A 22 1.58 -15.07 -22.17
N LEU A 23 1.55 -14.35 -21.04
CA LEU A 23 2.20 -13.04 -20.94
C LEU A 23 3.72 -13.19 -20.97
N ALA A 24 4.27 -14.15 -20.24
CA ALA A 24 5.69 -14.48 -20.21
C ALA A 24 6.22 -14.87 -21.60
N GLU A 25 5.47 -15.68 -22.35
CA GLU A 25 5.81 -16.05 -23.73
C GLU A 25 5.88 -14.84 -24.65
N ARG A 26 4.87 -13.95 -24.59
CA ARG A 26 4.81 -12.73 -25.39
C ARG A 26 5.94 -11.75 -25.09
N THR A 27 6.43 -11.71 -23.85
CA THR A 27 7.54 -10.84 -23.45
C THR A 27 8.88 -11.56 -23.44
N HIS A 28 8.96 -12.79 -23.95
CA HIS A 28 10.17 -13.64 -23.94
C HIS A 28 10.86 -13.68 -22.57
N THR A 29 10.09 -13.71 -21.48
CA THR A 29 10.57 -13.64 -20.10
C THR A 29 10.23 -14.93 -19.36
N ASN A 30 11.03 -15.32 -18.37
CA ASN A 30 10.66 -16.43 -17.49
C ASN A 30 9.39 -16.08 -16.68
N PRO A 31 8.39 -16.98 -16.57
CA PRO A 31 7.18 -16.74 -15.80
C PRO A 31 7.42 -16.31 -14.35
N GLY A 32 8.43 -16.87 -13.67
CA GLY A 32 8.78 -16.50 -12.31
C GLY A 32 9.34 -15.08 -12.19
N THR A 33 10.15 -14.65 -13.17
CA THR A 33 10.67 -13.28 -13.24
C THR A 33 9.54 -12.29 -13.50
N LEU A 34 8.64 -12.61 -14.44
CA LEU A 34 7.49 -11.77 -14.73
C LEU A 34 6.54 -11.69 -13.53
N ALA A 35 6.27 -12.80 -12.85
CA ALA A 35 5.45 -12.83 -11.64
C ALA A 35 6.05 -11.96 -10.53
N ARG A 36 7.38 -12.02 -10.33
CA ARG A 36 8.07 -11.16 -9.36
C ARG A 36 7.88 -9.67 -9.68
N SER A 37 8.06 -9.29 -10.94
CA SER A 37 7.90 -7.89 -11.37
C SER A 37 6.45 -7.43 -11.21
N LEU A 38 5.48 -8.25 -11.62
CA LEU A 38 4.06 -7.93 -11.45
C LEU A 38 3.66 -7.79 -9.98
N LEU A 39 4.16 -8.67 -9.10
CA LEU A 39 3.92 -8.58 -7.67
C LEU A 39 4.55 -7.32 -7.08
N SER A 40 5.77 -6.95 -7.49
CA SER A 40 6.40 -5.69 -7.05
C SER A 40 5.54 -4.48 -7.41
N THR A 41 5.10 -4.38 -8.67
CA THR A 41 4.25 -3.27 -9.11
C THR A 41 2.92 -3.23 -8.36
N ALA A 42 2.29 -4.39 -8.15
CA ALA A 42 1.04 -4.46 -7.39
C ALA A 42 1.22 -4.03 -5.92
N LEU A 43 2.40 -4.30 -5.32
CA LEU A 43 2.72 -3.84 -3.97
C LEU A 43 2.98 -2.33 -3.93
N ASP A 44 3.65 -1.78 -4.94
CA ASP A 44 3.87 -0.33 -5.08
C ASP A 44 2.54 0.42 -5.26
N GLU A 45 1.59 -0.16 -6.02
CA GLU A 45 0.24 0.39 -6.21
C GLU A 45 -0.69 0.19 -5.00
N ALA A 46 -0.42 -0.81 -4.17
CA ALA A 46 -1.19 -1.08 -2.95
C ALA A 46 -0.81 -0.13 -1.80
N ASP A 47 0.27 0.63 -1.92
CA ASP A 47 0.63 1.68 -0.96
C ASP A 47 -0.32 2.88 -1.14
N PRO A 48 -1.17 3.22 -0.13
CA PRO A 48 -2.13 4.31 -0.27
C PRO A 48 -1.41 5.65 -0.49
N ASP A 49 -1.52 6.18 -1.71
CA ASP A 49 -1.05 7.51 -2.07
C ASP A 49 -1.61 8.54 -1.07
N PRO A 50 -0.80 9.46 -0.49
CA PRO A 50 -1.29 10.60 0.28
C PRO A 50 -2.42 11.40 -0.39
N ARG A 51 -2.52 11.35 -1.72
CA ARG A 51 -3.63 11.95 -2.50
C ARG A 51 -4.96 11.22 -2.34
N SER A 52 -4.95 9.95 -1.93
CA SER A 52 -6.13 9.15 -1.62
C SER A 52 -6.58 9.27 -0.15
N VAL A 53 -5.68 9.74 0.72
CA VAL A 53 -5.97 9.97 2.14
C VAL A 53 -7.09 11.00 2.32
N THR A 54 -7.16 12.04 1.49
CA THR A 54 -8.27 13.00 1.55
C THR A 54 -9.60 12.34 1.24
N ALA A 55 -9.68 11.46 0.22
CA ALA A 55 -10.91 10.75 -0.11
C ALA A 55 -11.34 9.77 1.00
N LEU A 56 -10.39 9.22 1.77
CA LEU A 56 -10.66 8.41 2.95
C LEU A 56 -11.15 9.26 4.13
N LEU A 57 -10.53 10.41 4.37
CA LEU A 57 -10.93 11.35 5.42
C LEU A 57 -12.30 11.98 5.13
N ASP A 58 -12.57 12.32 3.88
CA ASP A 58 -13.85 12.86 3.42
C ASP A 58 -15.00 11.83 3.54
N GLY A 59 -14.68 10.54 3.70
CA GLY A 59 -15.64 9.47 3.95
C GLY A 59 -15.95 9.20 5.43
N ILE A 60 -15.26 9.88 6.35
CA ILE A 60 -15.48 9.74 7.80
C ILE A 60 -16.36 10.92 8.25
N ASP A 61 -17.58 10.61 8.70
CA ASP A 61 -18.50 11.62 9.22
C ASP A 61 -17.85 12.40 10.37
N GLY A 62 -17.74 13.73 10.22
CA GLY A 62 -17.19 14.62 11.25
C GLY A 62 -15.66 14.74 11.27
N ALA A 63 -14.94 14.06 10.37
CA ALA A 63 -13.47 14.07 10.39
C ALA A 63 -12.85 15.47 10.24
N TRP A 64 -13.51 16.36 9.50
CA TRP A 64 -13.05 17.74 9.36
C TRP A 64 -13.19 18.52 10.67
N GLU A 65 -14.35 18.42 11.32
CA GLU A 65 -14.64 19.06 12.60
C GLU A 65 -13.71 18.55 13.71
N ASP A 66 -13.49 17.24 13.76
CA ASP A 66 -12.57 16.61 14.72
C ASP A 66 -11.12 17.05 14.49
N ALA A 67 -10.69 17.14 13.22
CA ALA A 67 -9.35 17.63 12.88
C ALA A 67 -9.16 19.11 13.28
N MET A 68 -10.18 19.94 13.07
CA MET A 68 -10.16 21.34 13.48
C MET A 68 -10.15 21.49 15.01
N ALA A 69 -10.92 20.68 15.73
CA ALA A 69 -10.91 20.66 17.20
C ALA A 69 -9.52 20.27 17.76
N GLY A 70 -8.89 19.24 17.19
CA GLY A 70 -7.53 18.84 17.56
C GLY A 70 -6.49 19.93 17.28
N LEU A 71 -6.65 20.67 16.18
CA LEU A 71 -5.79 21.82 15.88
C LEU A 71 -5.93 22.94 16.93
N GLU A 72 -7.15 23.25 17.36
CA GLU A 72 -7.41 24.22 18.42
C GLU A 72 -6.84 23.78 19.78
N GLU A 73 -6.95 22.49 20.11
CA GLU A 73 -6.35 21.92 21.32
C GLU A 73 -4.83 22.00 21.31
N ALA A 74 -4.20 21.70 20.17
CA ALA A 74 -2.76 21.81 20.00
C ALA A 74 -2.29 23.27 20.14
N GLN A 75 -2.99 24.21 19.51
CA GLN A 75 -2.70 25.64 19.64
C GLN A 75 -2.86 26.16 21.07
N ALA A 76 -3.85 25.62 21.80
CA ALA A 76 -4.05 25.94 23.20
C ALA A 76 -3.10 25.19 24.16
N GLY A 77 -2.17 24.38 23.64
CA GLY A 77 -1.19 23.65 24.43
C GLY A 77 -1.80 22.54 25.30
N ARG A 78 -2.97 22.01 24.93
CA ARG A 78 -3.68 20.97 25.69
C ARG A 78 -3.26 19.54 25.31
N GLY A 79 -2.34 19.39 24.36
CA GLY A 79 -1.76 18.09 24.00
C GLY A 79 -0.71 17.59 24.99
N ILE A 80 -0.42 16.28 24.95
CA ILE A 80 0.69 15.67 25.68
C ILE A 80 1.85 15.35 24.72
N PRO A 81 3.11 15.37 25.19
CA PRO A 81 4.24 14.90 24.39
C PRO A 81 4.03 13.45 23.95
N LEU A 82 4.45 13.13 22.71
CA LEU A 82 4.30 11.78 22.15
C LEU A 82 5.00 10.70 22.99
N GLN A 83 6.06 11.07 23.71
CA GLN A 83 6.82 10.19 24.60
C GLN A 83 6.06 9.86 25.90
N GLU A 84 4.94 10.53 26.17
CA GLU A 84 4.10 10.37 27.37
C GLU A 84 2.78 9.63 27.09
N ILE A 85 2.59 9.13 25.86
CA ILE A 85 1.51 8.20 25.45
C ILE A 85 1.93 6.76 25.71
#